data_AF-A0AAJ5D008-F1
#
_entry.id   AF-A0AAJ5D008-F1
#
_cell.length_a   1.000
_cell.length_b   1.000
_cell.length_c   1.000
_cell.angle_alpha   90.00
_cell.angle_beta   90.00
_cell.angle_gamma   90.00
#
_symmetry.space_group_name_H-M   'P 1'
#
loop_
_entity.id
_entity.type
_entity.pdbx_description
1 polymer ?
#
loop_
_entity_poly.entity_id
_entity_poly.type
_entity_poly.pdbx_seq_one_letter_code
_entity_poly.pdbx_strand_id
1 'polypeptide(L)'
;MIVCVCKSVSERQIKACLDAGATTMEDLQIDLGVALCCGKCGPYVQEMVSGATPCCGRSCGGCCQSAQTENSTTEVVMRELALAA
;
A
#
# COMPACT_ATOMS: atom_id res chain seq x y z
N MET A 1 -12.67 -1.50 -4.23
CA MET A 1 -13.51 -2.58 -3.63
C MET A 1 -13.47 -2.52 -2.11
N ILE A 2 -14.32 -3.26 -1.38
CA ILE A 2 -14.14 -3.45 0.06
C ILE A 2 -13.02 -4.47 0.29
N VAL A 3 -12.04 -4.10 1.10
CA VAL A 3 -10.87 -4.91 1.43
C VAL A 3 -10.99 -5.51 2.83
N CYS A 4 -11.38 -4.70 3.83
CA CYS A 4 -11.65 -5.19 5.18
C CYS A 4 -13.13 -5.10 5.50
N VAL A 5 -13.80 -6.24 5.60
CA VAL A 5 -15.23 -6.30 5.96
C VAL A 5 -15.47 -5.95 7.44
N CYS A 6 -14.57 -6.34 8.34
CA CYS A 6 -14.73 -6.10 9.78
C CYS A 6 -14.81 -4.62 10.14
N LYS A 7 -14.06 -3.79 9.40
CA LYS A 7 -13.92 -2.35 9.65
C LYS A 7 -14.50 -1.50 8.51
N SER A 8 -15.17 -2.14 7.55
CA SER A 8 -15.75 -1.50 6.36
C SER A 8 -14.75 -0.61 5.61
N VAL A 9 -13.52 -1.10 5.43
CA VAL A 9 -12.44 -0.37 4.75
C VAL A 9 -12.41 -0.76 3.29
N SER A 10 -12.43 0.24 2.42
CA SER A 10 -12.27 0.09 0.98
C SER A 10 -10.82 0.30 0.54
N GLU A 11 -10.49 -0.27 -0.61
CA GLU A 11 -9.20 -0.05 -1.29
C GLU A 11 -8.90 1.44 -1.50
N ARG A 12 -9.92 2.25 -1.79
CA ARG A 12 -9.73 3.70 -1.98
C ARG A 12 -9.27 4.38 -0.71
N GLN A 13 -9.77 3.94 0.45
CA GLN A 13 -9.32 4.47 1.75
C GLN A 13 -7.89 4.04 2.04
N ILE A 14 -7.52 2.79 1.74
CA ILE A 14 -6.15 2.31 1.88
C ILE A 14 -5.20 3.15 1.01
N LYS A 15 -5.56 3.35 -0.27
CA LYS A 15 -4.79 4.21 -1.18
C LYS A 15 -4.64 5.64 -0.65
N ALA A 16 -5.74 6.25 -0.19
CA ALA A 16 -5.69 7.59 0.38
C ALA A 16 -4.73 7.69 1.59
N CYS A 17 -4.66 6.67 2.45
CA CYS A 17 -3.68 6.64 3.55
C CYS A 17 -2.23 6.49 3.02
N LEU A 18 -2.02 5.66 2.00
CA LEU A 18 -0.70 5.53 1.35
C LEU A 18 -0.27 6.86 0.70
N ASP A 19 -1.18 7.53 -0.02
CA ASP A 19 -0.97 8.86 -0.61
C ASP A 19 -0.71 9.94 0.46
N ALA A 20 -1.27 9.77 1.66
CA ALA A 20 -1.02 10.64 2.82
C ALA A 20 0.31 10.36 3.53
N GLY A 21 1.07 9.34 3.11
CA GLY A 21 2.39 9.01 3.64
C GLY A 21 2.46 7.74 4.48
N ALA A 22 1.40 6.94 4.57
CA ALA A 22 1.50 5.61 5.17
C ALA A 22 2.42 4.72 4.31
N THR A 23 3.46 4.15 4.90
CA THR A 23 4.44 3.30 4.18
C THR A 23 4.50 1.88 4.73
N THR A 24 3.85 1.64 5.87
CA THR A 24 3.87 0.35 6.55
C THR A 24 2.47 -0.19 6.82
N MET A 25 2.39 -1.50 7.06
CA MET A 25 1.16 -2.14 7.50
C MET A 25 0.69 -1.60 8.86
N GLU A 26 1.64 -1.23 9.74
CA GLU A 26 1.35 -0.66 11.06
C GLU A 26 0.66 0.71 10.94
N ASP A 27 1.09 1.58 10.03
CA ASP A 27 0.43 2.86 9.77
C ASP A 27 -1.05 2.66 9.39
N LEU A 28 -1.31 1.71 8.49
CA LEU A 28 -2.68 1.38 8.07
C LEU A 28 -3.50 0.73 9.20
N GLN A 29 -2.86 -0.04 10.08
CA GLN A 29 -3.53 -0.61 11.27
C GLN A 29 -3.96 0.51 12.23
N ILE A 30 -3.12 1.51 12.44
CA ILE A 30 -3.42 2.64 13.33
C ILE A 30 -4.54 3.51 12.73
N ASP A 31 -4.43 3.86 11.45
CA ASP A 31 -5.33 4.82 10.80
C ASP A 31 -6.68 4.19 10.43
N LEU A 32 -6.64 2.97 9.86
CA LEU A 32 -7.83 2.30 9.32
C LEU A 32 -8.30 1.12 10.16
N GLY A 33 -7.47 0.53 11.03
CA GLY A 33 -7.83 -0.67 11.81
C GLY A 33 -7.87 -1.96 10.99
N VAL A 34 -7.22 -1.99 9.82
CA VAL A 34 -7.11 -3.20 8.98
C VAL A 34 -6.30 -4.29 9.69
N ALA A 35 -6.57 -5.57 9.40
CA ALA A 35 -5.92 -6.74 10.00
C ALA A 35 -6.02 -6.92 11.54
N LEU A 36 -6.58 -5.97 12.30
CA LEU A 36 -6.67 -6.06 13.77
C LEU A 36 -7.84 -6.91 14.32
N CYS A 37 -8.80 -7.28 13.47
CA CYS A 37 -9.97 -8.07 13.89
C CYS A 37 -9.82 -9.56 13.57
N CYS A 38 -10.07 -9.95 12.31
CA CYS A 38 -9.93 -11.34 11.88
C CYS A 38 -8.66 -11.63 11.09
N GLY A 39 -7.84 -10.62 10.80
CA GLY A 39 -6.59 -10.73 10.04
C GLY A 39 -6.72 -11.05 8.55
N LYS A 40 -7.89 -11.46 8.05
CA LYS A 40 -8.06 -11.98 6.67
C LYS A 40 -7.68 -11.03 5.53
N CYS A 41 -7.81 -9.72 5.75
CA CYS A 41 -7.41 -8.71 4.77
C CYS A 41 -5.89 -8.46 4.76
N GLY A 42 -5.15 -8.92 5.77
CA GLY A 42 -3.72 -8.69 5.95
C GLY A 42 -2.86 -8.94 4.71
N PRO A 43 -2.85 -10.13 4.10
CA PRO A 43 -1.97 -10.41 2.96
C PRO A 43 -2.24 -9.47 1.78
N TYR A 44 -3.50 -9.17 1.51
CA TYR A 44 -3.88 -8.28 0.41
C TYR A 44 -3.48 -6.82 0.67
N VAL A 45 -3.67 -6.33 1.91
CA VAL A 45 -3.20 -4.98 2.29
C VAL A 45 -1.67 -4.91 2.25
N GLN A 46 -0.98 -5.98 2.65
CA GLN A 46 0.47 -6.05 2.58
C GLN A 46 0.98 -5.97 1.13
N GLU A 47 0.31 -6.63 0.17
CA GLU A 47 0.62 -6.50 -1.25
C GLU A 47 0.48 -5.05 -1.74
N MET A 48 -0.57 -4.34 -1.29
CA MET A 48 -0.77 -2.92 -1.60
C MET A 48 0.36 -2.04 -1.05
N VAL A 49 0.75 -2.26 0.20
CA VAL A 49 1.87 -1.52 0.84
C VAL A 49 3.19 -1.81 0.12
N SER A 50 3.39 -3.06 -0.30
CA SER A 50 4.62 -3.48 -0.99
C SER A 50 4.67 -3.00 -2.46
N GLY A 51 3.62 -2.32 -2.95
CA GLY A 51 3.53 -1.89 -4.35
C GLY A 51 3.31 -3.04 -5.34
N ALA A 52 3.11 -4.27 -4.85
CA ALA A 52 2.79 -5.42 -5.67
C ALA A 52 1.35 -5.28 -6.17
N THR A 53 1.17 -4.57 -7.28
CA THR A 53 -0.12 -4.51 -7.94
C THR A 53 -0.40 -5.90 -8.53
N PRO A 54 -1.46 -6.62 -8.08
CA PRO A 54 -1.81 -7.89 -8.71
C PRO A 54 -2.08 -7.62 -10.18
N CYS A 55 -1.26 -8.24 -11.01
CA CYS A 55 -1.32 -8.18 -12.45
C CYS A 55 -2.75 -8.47 -12.94
N CYS A 56 -3.15 -7.76 -14.01
CA CYS A 56 -4.52 -7.69 -14.46
C CYS A 56 -5.14 -9.09 -14.65
N GLY A 57 -6.10 -9.42 -13.80
CA GLY A 57 -6.84 -10.67 -13.91
C GLY A 57 -7.61 -10.73 -15.22
N ARG A 58 -7.07 -11.41 -16.24
CA ARG A 58 -7.81 -12.48 -16.94
C ARG A 58 -7.11 -13.30 -18.00
N SER A 59 -5.95 -12.95 -18.55
CA SER A 59 -5.19 -13.89 -19.42
C SER A 59 -3.83 -13.34 -19.84
N CYS A 60 -2.86 -13.29 -18.93
CA CYS A 60 -1.46 -13.16 -19.35
C CYS A 60 -0.77 -14.49 -19.06
N GLY A 61 -0.45 -15.24 -20.11
CA GLY A 61 0.32 -16.49 -20.04
C GLY A 61 1.79 -16.26 -19.66
N GLY A 62 2.05 -15.57 -18.54
CA GLY A 62 3.37 -15.39 -17.96
C GLY A 62 4.16 -14.13 -18.34
N CYS A 63 3.56 -13.12 -19.00
CA CYS A 63 4.34 -11.99 -19.56
C CYS A 63 4.49 -10.72 -18.69
N CYS A 64 3.95 -10.63 -17.47
CA CYS A 64 4.02 -9.39 -16.67
C CYS A 64 5.03 -9.42 -15.51
N GLN A 65 6.02 -10.32 -15.53
CA GLN A 65 7.09 -10.41 -14.52
C GLN A 65 8.11 -9.25 -14.59
N SER A 66 7.73 -8.12 -15.17
CA SER A 66 8.63 -6.99 -15.41
C SER A 66 7.99 -5.69 -14.97
N ALA A 67 7.65 -5.60 -13.69
CA ALA A 67 7.36 -4.32 -13.06
C ALA A 67 7.92 -4.30 -11.63
N GLN A 68 9.25 -4.15 -11.56
CA GLN A 68 9.91 -3.19 -10.67
C GLN A 68 9.85 -3.46 -9.17
N THR A 69 10.79 -4.28 -8.69
CA THR A 69 11.62 -3.85 -7.56
C THR A 69 12.49 -2.69 -8.04
N GLU A 70 11.99 -1.47 -7.95
CA GLU A 70 12.79 -0.25 -8.07
C GLU A 70 12.73 0.44 -6.71
N ASN A 71 13.78 0.23 -5.90
CA ASN A 71 14.04 1.00 -4.70
C ASN A 71 13.88 2.49 -4.98
N SER A 72 12.89 3.18 -4.38
CA SER A 72 13.01 4.61 -4.06
C SER A 72 11.85 5.11 -3.20
N THR A 73 12.00 5.14 -1.88
CA THR A 73 11.16 6.03 -1.03
C THR A 73 11.96 6.76 0.03
N THR A 74 13.26 6.49 0.20
CA THR A 74 14.09 7.19 1.20
C THR A 74 14.82 8.44 0.69
N GLU A 75 14.66 8.87 -0.57
CA GLU A 75 15.46 9.99 -1.13
C GLU A 75 14.68 11.22 -1.65
N VAL A 76 13.38 11.36 -1.37
CA VAL A 76 12.60 12.54 -1.83
C VAL A 76 12.18 13.54 -0.75
N VAL A 77 12.35 13.25 0.55
CA VAL A 77 11.91 14.16 1.65
C VAL A 77 13.07 14.80 2.43
N MET A 78 14.28 14.89 1.86
CA MET A 78 15.44 15.48 2.55
C MET A 78 16.19 16.53 1.71
N ARG A 79 15.54 17.14 0.71
CA ARG A 79 16.16 18.20 -0.10
C ARG A 79 15.42 19.55 -0.11
N GLU A 80 14.27 19.67 0.56
CA GLU A 80 13.56 20.95 0.70
C GLU A 80 13.77 21.67 2.05
N LEU A 81 14.46 21.07 3.03
CA LEU A 81 14.71 21.75 4.33
C LEU A 81 16.15 22.30 4.49
N ALA A 82 16.86 22.57 3.38
CA ALA A 82 18.21 23.14 3.39
C ALA A 82 18.31 24.54 2.73
N LEU A 83 17.19 25.25 2.53
CA LEU A 83 17.18 26.63 2.00
C LEU A 83 16.51 27.65 2.93
N ALA A 84 16.42 27.34 4.24
CA ALA A 84 15.82 28.24 5.24
C ALA A 84 16.60 28.27 6.57
N ALA A 85 17.91 28.10 6.53
CA ALA A 85 18.80 28.39 7.66
C ALA A 85 20.11 29.01 7.16
#